data_AF-A0A9D9SF66-F1
#
_entry.id   AF-A0A9D9SF66-F1
#
_cell.length_a   1.000
_cell.length_b   1.000
_cell.length_c   1.000
_cell.angle_alpha   90.00
_cell.angle_beta   90.00
_cell.angle_gamma   90.00
#
_symmetry.space_group_name_H-M   'P 1'
#
loop_
_entity.id
_entity.type
_entity.pdbx_description
1 polymer ?
#
loop_
_entity_poly.entity_id
_entity_poly.type
_entity_poly.pdbx_seq_one_letter_code
_entity_poly.pdbx_strand_id
1 'polypeptide(L)'
;MGTPLEKLKLLTAWETEPVLTEGELGEALASSALTDANGLTPANEEWTPTYDINAAAAESWLIKAARASTLTEVEPGSGIVTAKVFDNCRAMARMYRSKRNMTVAAKTSYA
;
A
#
# COMPACT_ATOMS: atom_id res chain seq x y z
N MET A 1 -16.49 -10.66 -2.54
CA MET A 1 -15.13 -10.12 -2.84
C MET A 1 -15.05 -8.76 -2.19
N GLY A 2 -14.02 -8.49 -1.39
CA GLY A 2 -13.85 -7.18 -0.77
C GLY A 2 -13.45 -6.11 -1.80
N THR A 3 -13.75 -4.85 -1.51
CA THR A 3 -13.40 -3.72 -2.37
C THR A 3 -11.87 -3.54 -2.46
N PRO A 4 -11.34 -2.85 -3.48
CA PRO A 4 -9.91 -2.53 -3.54
C PRO A 4 -9.39 -1.81 -2.29
N LEU A 5 -10.21 -0.92 -1.71
CA LEU A 5 -9.89 -0.21 -0.47
C LEU A 5 -9.79 -1.16 0.74
N GLU A 6 -10.74 -2.08 0.89
CA GLU A 6 -10.69 -3.10 1.97
C GLU A 6 -9.45 -3.99 1.85
N LYS A 7 -9.09 -4.38 0.62
CA LYS A 7 -7.85 -5.11 0.37
C LYS A 7 -6.62 -4.29 0.76
N LEU A 8 -6.59 -3.01 0.43
CA LEU A 8 -5.49 -2.12 0.78
C LEU A 8 -5.34 -1.96 2.31
N LYS A 9 -6.45 -1.82 3.03
CA LYS A 9 -6.47 -1.77 4.51
C LYS A 9 -5.80 -2.99 5.14
N LEU A 10 -6.10 -4.19 4.63
CA LEU A 10 -5.50 -5.44 5.09
C LEU A 10 -3.99 -5.50 4.84
N LEU A 11 -3.50 -5.04 3.69
CA LEU A 11 -2.08 -5.10 3.32
C LEU A 11 -1.19 -4.07 4.04
N THR A 12 -1.80 -3.05 4.64
CA THR A 12 -1.09 -1.90 5.22
C THR A 12 -1.18 -1.83 6.74
N ALA A 13 -1.86 -2.81 7.35
CA ALA A 13 -2.17 -2.81 8.79
C ALA A 13 -2.67 -1.43 9.22
N TRP A 14 -3.70 -0.94 8.52
CA TRP A 14 -4.06 0.48 8.51
C TRP A 14 -4.40 1.06 9.91
N GLU A 15 -4.96 0.24 10.80
CA GLU A 15 -5.30 0.57 12.19
C GLU A 15 -4.12 0.43 13.18
N THR A 16 -2.99 -0.13 12.75
CA THR A 16 -1.81 -0.29 13.62
C THR A 16 -0.89 0.90 13.48
N GLU A 17 -0.41 1.44 14.59
CA GLU A 17 0.50 2.58 14.58
C GLU A 17 1.75 2.34 13.71
N PRO A 18 2.14 3.29 12.83
CA PRO A 18 1.44 4.54 12.52
C PRO A 18 0.10 4.31 11.79
N VAL A 19 -1.01 4.80 12.34
CA VAL A 19 -2.35 4.62 11.75
C VAL A 19 -2.41 5.31 10.39
N LEU A 20 -3.26 4.84 9.47
CA LEU A 20 -3.60 5.51 8.22
C LEU A 20 -5.08 5.88 8.21
N THR A 21 -5.43 6.97 7.53
CA THR A 21 -6.82 7.35 7.30
C THR A 21 -7.36 6.72 6.02
N GLU A 22 -8.69 6.59 5.91
CA GLU A 22 -9.30 6.13 4.66
C GLU A 22 -9.02 7.05 3.47
N GLY A 23 -8.91 8.37 3.73
CA GLY A 23 -8.57 9.36 2.71
C GLY A 23 -7.19 9.11 2.10
N GLU A 24 -6.18 8.87 2.94
CA GLU A 24 -4.82 8.57 2.49
C GLU A 24 -4.76 7.25 1.70
N LEU A 25 -5.49 6.24 2.13
CA LEU A 25 -5.62 4.99 1.38
C LEU A 25 -6.34 5.18 0.04
N GLY A 26 -7.35 6.05 0.02
CA GLY A 26 -8.06 6.43 -1.21
C GLY A 26 -7.16 7.17 -2.20
N GLU A 27 -6.33 8.10 -1.73
CA GLU A 27 -5.36 8.84 -2.54
C GLU A 27 -4.26 7.92 -3.10
N ALA A 28 -3.69 7.04 -2.27
CA ALA A 28 -2.71 6.05 -2.71
C ALA A 28 -3.32 5.07 -3.74
N LEU A 29 -4.58 4.70 -3.55
CA LEU A 29 -5.31 3.85 -4.49
C LEU A 29 -5.56 4.59 -5.81
N ALA A 30 -6.05 5.83 -5.77
CA ALA A 30 -6.29 6.65 -6.96
C ALA A 30 -4.99 6.89 -7.77
N SER A 31 -3.88 7.16 -7.08
CA SER A 31 -2.56 7.33 -7.70
C SER A 31 -2.01 6.05 -8.33
N SER A 32 -2.51 4.89 -7.90
CA SER A 32 -2.16 3.57 -8.43
C SER A 32 -3.13 3.04 -9.50
N ALA A 33 -4.06 3.88 -9.98
CA ALA A 33 -5.04 3.47 -10.96
C ALA A 33 -4.37 3.13 -12.31
N LEU A 34 -4.83 2.03 -12.90
CA LEU A 34 -4.33 1.49 -14.16
C LEU A 34 -5.42 1.52 -15.22
N THR A 35 -4.99 1.46 -16.47
CA THR A 35 -5.88 1.14 -17.59
C THR A 35 -6.56 -0.21 -17.35
N ASP A 36 -7.86 -0.30 -17.59
CA ASP A 36 -8.61 -1.54 -17.45
C ASP A 36 -8.39 -2.50 -18.63
N ALA A 37 -9.07 -3.65 -18.60
CA ALA A 37 -8.99 -4.66 -19.66
C ALA A 37 -9.53 -4.17 -21.03
N ASN A 38 -10.33 -3.11 -21.05
CA ASN A 38 -10.89 -2.50 -22.26
C ASN A 38 -10.00 -1.37 -22.81
N GLY A 39 -8.85 -1.10 -22.19
CA GLY A 39 -7.98 -0.01 -22.59
C GLY A 39 -8.44 1.36 -22.08
N LEU A 40 -9.41 1.42 -21.17
CA LEU A 40 -9.95 2.66 -20.64
C LEU A 40 -9.10 3.16 -19.47
N THR A 41 -8.84 4.46 -19.44
CA THR A 41 -8.16 5.13 -18.32
C THR A 41 -9.15 5.58 -17.26
N PRO A 42 -8.72 5.85 -16.02
CA PRO A 42 -9.60 6.33 -14.94
C PRO A 42 -10.39 7.61 -15.23
N ALA A 43 -9.98 8.41 -16.22
CA ALA A 43 -10.72 9.59 -16.66
C ALA A 43 -11.96 9.27 -17.51
N ASN A 44 -12.14 8.02 -17.94
CA ASN A 44 -13.29 7.57 -18.71
C ASN A 44 -14.40 7.07 -17.78
N GLU A 45 -15.65 7.45 -18.03
CA GLU A 45 -16.81 7.07 -17.20
C GLU A 45 -17.12 5.57 -17.21
N GLU A 46 -16.78 4.87 -18.29
CA GLU A 46 -16.95 3.42 -18.44
C GLU A 46 -15.77 2.62 -17.88
N TRP A 47 -14.76 3.30 -17.33
CA TRP A 47 -13.58 2.65 -16.76
C TRP A 47 -13.98 1.72 -15.61
N THR A 48 -13.54 0.47 -15.72
CA THR A 48 -13.70 -0.49 -14.63
C THR A 48 -12.57 -0.28 -13.61
N PRO A 49 -12.87 0.00 -12.33
CA PRO A 49 -11.85 0.29 -11.32
C PRO A 49 -10.76 -0.78 -11.22
N THR A 50 -9.59 -0.45 -11.75
CA THR A 50 -8.44 -1.36 -11.89
C THR A 50 -7.21 -0.69 -11.30
N TYR A 51 -6.59 -1.30 -10.29
CA TYR A 51 -5.53 -0.67 -9.51
C TYR A 51 -4.32 -1.58 -9.34
N ASP A 52 -3.12 -0.99 -9.35
CA ASP A 52 -1.91 -1.65 -8.84
C ASP A 52 -1.93 -1.64 -7.31
N ILE A 53 -2.55 -2.65 -6.71
CA ILE A 53 -2.70 -2.72 -5.26
C ILE A 53 -1.36 -2.79 -4.51
N ASN A 54 -0.31 -3.31 -5.16
CA ASN A 54 1.02 -3.36 -4.57
C ASN A 54 1.69 -1.99 -4.63
N ALA A 55 1.45 -1.19 -5.67
CA ALA A 55 1.88 0.22 -5.69
C ALA A 55 1.20 1.03 -4.59
N ALA A 56 -0.13 0.93 -4.46
CA ALA A 56 -0.87 1.63 -3.41
C ALA A 56 -0.40 1.22 -2.01
N ALA A 57 -0.17 -0.08 -1.77
CA ALA A 57 0.36 -0.56 -0.50
C ALA A 57 1.77 -0.01 -0.24
N ALA A 58 2.65 0.00 -1.25
CA ALA A 58 4.00 0.54 -1.10
C ALA A 58 3.99 2.03 -0.72
N GLU A 59 3.12 2.83 -1.34
CA GLU A 59 2.93 4.24 -1.02
C GLU A 59 2.38 4.43 0.40
N SER A 60 1.35 3.66 0.77
CA SER A 60 0.75 3.69 2.10
C SER A 60 1.79 3.40 3.20
N TRP A 61 2.68 2.42 2.97
CA TRP A 61 3.78 2.13 3.90
C TRP A 61 4.83 3.25 3.96
N LEU A 62 5.02 4.02 2.88
CA LEU A 62 5.88 5.21 2.92
C LEU A 62 5.26 6.35 3.72
N ILE A 63 3.94 6.54 3.65
CA ILE A 63 3.23 7.51 4.50
C ILE A 63 3.45 7.14 5.98
N LYS A 64 3.31 5.86 6.34
CA LYS A 64 3.61 5.38 7.70
C LYS A 64 5.07 5.63 8.09
N ALA A 65 6.03 5.39 7.19
CA ALA A 65 7.43 5.70 7.44
C ALA A 65 7.65 7.21 7.67
N ALA A 66 7.02 8.08 6.88
CA ALA A 66 7.11 9.52 7.07
C ALA A 66 6.62 9.93 8.46
N ARG A 67 5.47 9.40 8.90
CA ARG A 67 4.94 9.64 10.27
C ARG A 67 5.87 9.10 11.34
N ALA A 68 6.42 7.90 11.18
CA ALA A 68 7.37 7.33 12.12
C ALA A 68 8.65 8.17 12.25
N SER A 69 9.09 8.81 11.15
CA SER A 69 10.30 9.65 11.14
C SER A 69 10.18 10.93 11.97
N THR A 70 8.95 11.43 12.19
CA THR A 70 8.72 12.62 13.01
C THR A 70 8.61 12.30 14.50
N LEU A 71 8.54 11.02 14.88
CA LEU A 71 8.47 10.61 16.27
C LEU A 71 9.87 10.73 16.90
N THR A 72 10.06 11.75 17.72
CA THR A 72 11.26 11.92 18.55
C THR A 72 11.15 11.05 19.80
N GLU A 73 12.24 10.40 20.21
CA GLU A 73 12.27 9.67 21.49
C GLU A 73 12.04 10.67 22.64
N VAL A 74 10.94 10.50 23.38
CA VAL A 74 10.57 11.37 24.50
C VAL A 74 11.32 10.98 25.78
N GLU A 75 11.76 9.72 25.91
CA GLU A 75 12.57 9.24 27.03
C GLU A 75 13.94 8.70 26.57
N PRO A 76 15.05 9.23 27.11
CA PRO A 76 16.39 8.69 26.91
C PRO A 76 16.46 7.23 27.39
N GLY A 77 16.71 6.31 26.46
CA GLY A 77 16.83 4.87 26.77
C GLY A 77 15.65 4.01 26.31
N SER A 78 14.58 4.60 25.77
CA SER A 78 13.51 3.84 25.12
C SER A 78 13.91 3.29 23.75
N GLY A 79 14.84 3.96 23.03
CA GLY A 79 15.82 3.49 22.02
C GLY A 79 15.39 2.62 20.83
N ILE A 80 14.19 2.04 20.87
CA ILE A 80 13.87 0.79 20.18
C ILE A 80 12.55 0.90 19.41
N VAL A 81 11.73 1.93 19.61
CA VAL A 81 10.38 1.92 19.03
C VAL A 81 10.30 2.71 17.73
N THR A 82 10.80 3.96 17.66
CA THR A 82 10.58 4.81 16.47
C THR A 82 11.45 4.42 15.28
N ALA A 83 12.75 4.21 15.49
CA ALA A 83 13.68 3.80 14.43
C ALA A 83 13.31 2.42 13.84
N LYS A 84 12.91 1.45 14.68
CA LYS A 84 12.50 0.12 14.21
C LYS A 84 11.17 0.17 13.45
N VAL A 85 10.22 1.00 13.90
CA VAL A 85 8.95 1.20 13.18
C VAL A 85 9.20 1.87 11.83
N PHE A 86 10.05 2.89 11.78
CA PHE A 86 10.47 3.53 10.52
C PHE A 86 11.11 2.52 9.55
N ASP A 87 12.10 1.77 10.03
CA ASP A 87 12.79 0.76 9.22
C ASP A 87 11.86 -0.34 8.74
N ASN A 88 10.94 -0.79 9.60
CA ASN A 88 9.91 -1.75 9.23
C ASN A 88 9.00 -1.19 8.12
N CYS A 89 8.47 0.03 8.29
CA CYS A 89 7.61 0.67 7.30
C CYS A 89 8.34 0.81 5.95
N ARG A 90 9.62 1.20 5.96
CA ARG A 90 10.43 1.27 4.73
C ARG A 90 10.69 -0.10 4.11
N ALA A 91 10.93 -1.13 4.90
CA ALA A 91 11.10 -2.49 4.42
C ALA A 91 9.82 -3.01 3.76
N MET A 92 8.66 -2.76 4.38
CA MET A 92 7.35 -3.11 3.82
C MET A 92 7.07 -2.37 2.51
N ALA A 93 7.33 -1.07 2.46
CA ALA A 93 7.22 -0.29 1.23
C ALA A 93 8.08 -0.87 0.10
N ARG A 94 9.34 -1.25 0.40
CA ARG A 94 10.24 -1.89 -0.57
C ARG A 94 9.71 -3.24 -1.03
N MET A 95 9.22 -4.07 -0.11
CA MET A 95 8.66 -5.39 -0.42
C MET A 95 7.45 -5.28 -1.36
N TYR A 96 6.52 -4.37 -1.11
CA TYR A 96 5.37 -4.20 -2.00
C TYR A 96 5.78 -3.60 -3.34
N ARG A 97 6.73 -2.67 -3.36
CA ARG A 97 7.28 -2.14 -4.62
C ARG A 97 7.94 -3.22 -5.47
N SER A 98 8.67 -4.18 -4.87
CA SER A 98 9.28 -5.28 -5.63
C SER A 98 8.28 -6.27 -6.20
N LYS A 99 7.06 -6.36 -5.62
CA LYS A 99 5.98 -7.24 -6.09
C LYS A 99 5.21 -6.70 -7.29
N ARG A 100 5.37 -5.41 -7.65
CA ARG A 100 4.67 -4.79 -8.79
C ARG A 100 4.94 -5.48 -10.14
N ASN A 101 6.13 -6.06 -10.31
CA ASN A 101 6.54 -6.73 -11.54
C ASN A 101 6.36 -8.26 -11.50
N MET A 102 5.74 -8.80 -10.44
CA MET A 102 5.54 -10.24 -10.35
C MET A 102 4.26 -10.64 -11.10
N THR A 103 4.42 -11.07 -12.34
CA THR A 103 3.37 -11.79 -13.08
C THR A 103 3.27 -13.21 -12.52
N VAL A 104 2.19 -13.53 -11.81
CA VAL A 104 1.89 -14.91 -11.43
C VAL A 104 1.16 -15.57 -12.60
N ALA A 105 1.88 -16.35 -13.40
CA ALA A 105 1.24 -17.24 -14.36
C ALA A 105 0.57 -18.38 -13.59
N ALA A 106 -0.76 -18.31 -13.43
CA ALA A 106 -1.51 -19.44 -12.91
C ALA A 106 -1.43 -20.58 -13.94
N LYS A 107 -0.84 -21.72 -13.56
CA LYS A 107 -0.97 -22.96 -14.33
C LYS A 107 -2.43 -23.42 -14.20
N THR A 108 -3.25 -23.12 -15.20
CA THR A 108 -4.54 -23.78 -15.38
C THR A 108 -4.25 -25.20 -15.87
N SER A 109 -4.15 -26.16 -14.96
CA SER A 109 -4.28 -27.58 -15.31
C SER A 109 -5.76 -27.94 -15.35
N TYR A 110 -6.31 -28.06 -16.56
CA TYR A 110 -7.46 -28.94 -16.78
C TYR A 110 -6.91 -30.27 -17.34
N ALA A 111 -7.15 -31.34 -16.60
CA ALA A 111 -7.11 -32.72 -17.08
C ALA A 111 -8.35 -33.42 -16.52
#